data_AF-A0A7V9RVL3-F1
#
_entry.id   AF-A0A7V9RVL3-F1
#
_cell.length_a   1.000
_cell.length_b   1.000
_cell.length_c   1.000
_cell.angle_alpha   90.00
_cell.angle_beta   90.00
_cell.angle_gamma   90.00
#
_symmetry.space_group_name_H-M   'P 1'
#
loop_
_entity.id
_entity.type
_entity.pdbx_description
1 polymer ?
#
loop_
_entity_poly.entity_id
_entity_poly.type
_entity_poly.pdbx_seq_one_letter_code
_entity_poly.pdbx_strand_id
1 'polypeptide(L)'
;FVGTLAHNTICIDNTNQSYQAGPTMWLNHYKVNVLQSKKEEDIELVSAEHTGFKKMGCTHQRTVQFIKGKESFLITDRIGVNNKAHNIIQPWHLHPEVEINKINDHQYLLKHKNSPRSVKISLDSKLSFQLVYGQLEPILGWYSTSFLKKEPTTVIKGSLNTKKTQEINIYTTIEII
;
A
#
# COMPACT_ATOMS: atom_id res chain seq x y z
N PHE A 1 -2.76 -3.22 14.21
CA PHE A 1 -3.40 -3.81 13.02
C PHE A 1 -4.52 -2.97 12.42
N VAL A 2 -5.19 -2.10 13.17
CA VAL A 2 -6.38 -1.40 12.67
C VAL A 2 -6.07 -0.08 11.94
N GLY A 3 -4.89 0.49 12.14
CA GLY A 3 -4.50 1.74 11.48
C GLY A 3 -4.19 1.58 10.00
N THR A 4 -4.28 2.66 9.23
CA THR A 4 -4.05 2.67 7.77
C THR A 4 -2.67 2.13 7.39
N LEU A 5 -1.63 2.47 8.15
CA LEU A 5 -0.26 2.01 7.87
C LEU A 5 -0.07 0.48 8.05
N ALA A 6 -1.02 -0.21 8.71
CA ALA A 6 -1.00 -1.66 8.87
C ALA A 6 -1.51 -2.42 7.62
N HIS A 7 -1.86 -1.73 6.53
CA HIS A 7 -2.42 -2.31 5.31
C HIS A 7 -1.71 -1.81 4.06
N ASN A 8 -1.81 -2.58 2.97
CA ASN A 8 -1.20 -2.25 1.66
C ASN A 8 -1.94 -1.11 0.96
N THR A 9 -1.88 0.11 1.49
CA THR A 9 -2.52 1.32 0.95
C THR A 9 -1.72 2.57 1.32
N ILE A 10 -1.96 3.68 0.63
CA ILE A 10 -1.28 4.94 0.94
C ILE A 10 -1.68 5.45 2.34
N CYS A 11 -0.65 5.84 3.11
CA CYS A 11 -0.77 6.57 4.36
C CYS A 11 -0.10 7.95 4.21
N ILE A 12 -0.75 8.99 4.73
CA ILE A 12 -0.25 10.37 4.69
C ILE A 12 0.04 10.83 6.12
N ASP A 13 1.25 11.33 6.37
CA ASP A 13 1.72 11.82 7.68
C ASP A 13 1.49 10.83 8.84
N ASN A 14 1.64 9.52 8.60
CA ASN A 14 1.33 8.46 9.57
C ASN A 14 -0.11 8.53 10.15
N THR A 15 -1.05 9.14 9.42
CA THR A 15 -2.42 9.36 9.88
C THR A 15 -3.37 8.30 9.32
N ASN A 16 -4.37 7.93 10.12
CA ASN A 16 -5.43 7.00 9.70
C ASN A 16 -6.47 7.70 8.80
N GLN A 17 -7.04 6.95 7.86
CA GLN A 17 -8.11 7.42 6.97
C GLN A 17 -9.43 7.71 7.72
N SER A 18 -9.58 7.19 8.94
CA SER A 18 -10.72 7.44 9.84
C SER A 18 -10.22 7.64 11.27
N TYR A 19 -11.06 8.20 12.15
CA TYR A 19 -10.68 8.46 13.54
C TYR A 19 -10.94 7.24 14.42
N GLN A 20 -9.90 6.73 15.06
CA GLN A 20 -10.02 5.63 16.00
C GLN A 20 -10.32 6.18 17.40
N ALA A 21 -11.54 6.00 17.88
CA ALA A 21 -12.00 6.47 19.20
C ALA A 21 -11.86 5.41 20.30
N GLY A 22 -11.48 4.19 19.93
CA GLY A 22 -11.25 3.08 20.86
C GLY A 22 -10.74 1.84 20.14
N PRO A 23 -10.54 0.70 20.84
CA PRO A 23 -10.00 -0.52 20.25
C PRO A 23 -10.83 -1.08 19.07
N THR A 24 -12.15 -0.88 19.12
CA THR A 24 -13.11 -1.35 18.12
C THR A 24 -14.00 -0.23 17.58
N MET A 25 -13.73 1.03 17.95
CA MET A 25 -14.59 2.17 17.63
C MET A 25 -13.92 3.08 16.61
N TRP A 26 -14.57 3.22 15.46
CA TRP A 26 -14.23 4.17 14.42
C TRP A 26 -15.29 5.26 14.36
N LEU A 27 -14.86 6.51 14.32
CA LEU A 27 -15.71 7.67 14.09
C LEU A 27 -15.21 8.41 12.85
N ASN A 28 -16.06 9.24 12.28
CA ASN A 28 -15.73 9.98 11.06
C ASN A 28 -15.27 9.04 9.94
N HIS A 29 -16.08 8.03 9.65
CA HIS A 29 -15.85 7.15 8.51
C HIS A 29 -15.70 7.99 7.23
N TYR A 30 -14.66 7.70 6.46
CA TYR A 30 -14.51 8.27 5.14
C TYR A 30 -15.59 7.72 4.21
N LYS A 31 -15.97 8.51 3.21
CA LYS A 31 -16.80 8.02 2.10
C LYS A 31 -15.88 7.45 1.03
N VAL A 32 -16.33 6.37 0.40
CA VAL A 32 -15.68 5.74 -0.75
C VAL A 32 -16.51 6.02 -1.98
N ASN A 33 -15.84 6.26 -3.11
CA ASN A 33 -16.46 6.41 -4.41
C ASN A 33 -15.76 5.47 -5.40
N VAL A 34 -16.51 4.59 -6.05
CA VAL A 34 -16.00 3.73 -7.13
C VAL A 34 -16.13 4.51 -8.42
N LEU A 35 -14.99 4.85 -9.02
CA LEU A 35 -14.92 5.66 -10.24
C LEU A 35 -15.06 4.82 -11.50
N GLN A 36 -14.54 3.59 -11.45
CA GLN A 36 -14.58 2.68 -12.59
C GLN A 36 -14.51 1.23 -12.10
N SER A 37 -15.28 0.35 -12.73
CA SER A 37 -15.19 -1.10 -12.57
C SER A 37 -15.40 -1.74 -13.93
N LYS A 38 -14.46 -2.57 -14.37
CA LYS A 38 -14.48 -3.21 -15.69
C LYS A 38 -14.01 -4.65 -15.60
N LYS A 39 -14.65 -5.51 -16.40
CA LYS A 39 -14.27 -6.88 -16.63
C LYS A 39 -14.34 -7.15 -18.12
N GLU A 40 -13.19 -7.25 -18.75
CA GLU A 40 -13.01 -7.52 -20.17
C GLU A 40 -12.26 -8.85 -20.34
N GLU A 41 -12.04 -9.27 -21.59
CA GLU A 41 -11.38 -10.55 -21.89
C GLU A 41 -9.96 -10.62 -21.31
N ASP A 42 -9.14 -9.60 -21.56
CA ASP A 42 -7.73 -9.57 -21.15
C ASP A 42 -7.45 -8.77 -19.87
N ILE A 43 -8.39 -7.92 -19.45
CA ILE A 43 -8.19 -6.92 -18.39
C ILE A 43 -9.36 -6.92 -17.41
N GLU A 44 -9.05 -6.90 -16.12
CA GLU A 44 -10.00 -6.54 -15.07
C GLU A 44 -9.49 -5.30 -14.34
N LEU A 45 -10.36 -4.34 -14.04
CA LEU A 45 -9.96 -3.07 -13.46
C LEU A 45 -10.97 -2.57 -12.44
N VAL A 46 -10.47 -2.07 -11.31
CA VAL A 46 -11.25 -1.28 -10.37
C VAL A 46 -10.48 -0.02 -10.01
N SER A 47 -11.15 1.13 -10.06
CA SER A 47 -10.64 2.43 -9.61
C SER A 47 -11.57 3.01 -8.57
N ALA A 48 -11.04 3.40 -7.41
CA ALA A 48 -11.80 3.99 -6.33
C ALA A 48 -10.99 5.05 -5.58
N GLU A 49 -11.71 6.00 -4.98
CA GLU A 49 -11.15 7.05 -4.12
C GLU A 49 -11.88 7.11 -2.77
N HIS A 50 -11.28 7.80 -1.80
CA HIS A 50 -11.90 8.01 -0.51
C HIS A 50 -11.65 9.41 0.07
N THR A 51 -12.52 9.85 0.97
CA THR A 51 -12.43 11.19 1.58
C THR A 51 -11.56 11.26 2.85
N GLY A 52 -10.89 10.16 3.24
CA GLY A 52 -10.18 10.05 4.51
C GLY A 52 -9.11 11.12 4.79
N PHE A 53 -8.46 11.64 3.76
CA PHE A 53 -7.44 12.69 3.90
C PHE A 53 -7.93 14.10 3.49
N LYS A 54 -9.22 14.26 3.17
CA LYS A 54 -9.76 15.52 2.64
C LYS A 54 -9.53 16.70 3.58
N LYS A 55 -9.66 16.49 4.90
CA LYS A 55 -9.41 17.53 5.92
C LYS A 55 -7.96 18.00 5.96
N MET A 56 -7.01 17.17 5.51
CA MET A 56 -5.59 17.52 5.39
C MET A 56 -5.29 18.27 4.09
N GLY A 57 -6.26 18.42 3.19
CA GLY A 57 -6.05 18.95 1.85
C GLY A 57 -5.40 17.95 0.90
N CYS A 58 -5.60 16.64 1.16
CA CYS A 58 -5.11 15.57 0.31
C CYS A 58 -6.22 14.67 -0.24
N THR A 59 -5.98 14.10 -1.41
CA THR A 59 -6.83 13.07 -2.03
C THR A 59 -6.02 11.81 -2.29
N HIS A 60 -6.69 10.67 -2.32
CA HIS A 60 -6.08 9.40 -2.70
C HIS A 60 -7.09 8.60 -3.52
N GLN A 61 -6.68 8.25 -4.73
CA GLN A 61 -7.36 7.35 -5.63
C GLN A 61 -6.41 6.19 -5.94
N ARG A 62 -6.92 4.96 -5.88
CA ARG A 62 -6.21 3.77 -6.32
C ARG A 62 -6.94 3.13 -7.49
N THR A 63 -6.18 2.82 -8.53
CA THR A 63 -6.60 1.93 -9.61
C THR A 63 -5.81 0.64 -9.50
N VAL A 64 -6.50 -0.50 -9.52
CA VAL A 64 -5.90 -1.83 -9.63
C VAL A 64 -6.38 -2.43 -10.95
N GLN A 65 -5.43 -2.83 -11.78
CA GLN A 65 -5.67 -3.48 -13.05
C GLN A 65 -4.98 -4.84 -13.06
N PHE A 66 -5.71 -5.91 -13.36
CA PHE A 66 -5.17 -7.24 -13.60
C PHE A 66 -5.08 -7.49 -15.11
N ILE A 67 -3.89 -7.79 -15.60
CA ILE A 67 -3.61 -8.12 -17.01
C ILE A 67 -3.46 -9.64 -17.11
N LYS A 68 -4.50 -10.33 -17.57
CA LYS A 68 -4.60 -11.80 -17.46
C LYS A 68 -3.48 -12.53 -18.20
N GLY A 69 -3.22 -12.13 -19.45
CA GLY A 69 -2.16 -12.75 -20.28
C GLY A 69 -0.74 -12.55 -19.77
N LYS A 70 -0.52 -11.64 -18.82
CA LYS A 70 0.79 -11.41 -18.17
C LYS A 70 0.83 -11.87 -16.72
N GLU A 71 -0.29 -12.37 -16.20
CA GLU A 71 -0.50 -12.68 -14.78
C GLU A 71 0.06 -11.58 -13.85
N SER A 72 -0.27 -10.32 -14.18
CA SER A 72 0.29 -9.17 -13.49
C SER A 72 -0.76 -8.17 -13.05
N PHE A 73 -0.50 -7.53 -11.91
CA PHE A 73 -1.25 -6.38 -11.45
C PHE A 73 -0.48 -5.10 -11.72
N LEU A 74 -1.13 -4.13 -12.34
CA LEU A 74 -0.70 -2.75 -12.39
C LEU A 74 -1.54 -1.95 -11.38
N ILE A 75 -0.87 -1.34 -10.41
CA ILE A 75 -1.49 -0.53 -9.37
C ILE A 75 -1.00 0.91 -9.55
N THR A 76 -1.94 1.83 -9.64
CA THR A 76 -1.68 3.27 -9.72
C THR A 76 -2.31 3.96 -8.52
N ASP A 77 -1.48 4.58 -7.69
CA ASP A 77 -1.92 5.49 -6.64
C ASP A 77 -1.78 6.93 -7.13
N ARG A 78 -2.92 7.62 -7.32
CA ARG A 78 -2.96 9.06 -7.60
C ARG A 78 -3.24 9.82 -6.30
N ILE A 79 -2.33 10.73 -5.96
CA ILE A 79 -2.36 11.49 -4.73
C ILE A 79 -2.33 12.97 -5.07
N GLY A 80 -3.37 13.70 -4.66
CA GLY A 80 -3.40 15.15 -4.70
C GLY A 80 -2.98 15.74 -3.36
N VAL A 81 -2.14 16.77 -3.40
CA VAL A 81 -1.72 17.57 -2.23
C VAL A 81 -1.95 19.03 -2.58
N ASN A 82 -2.67 19.80 -1.76
CA ASN A 82 -2.98 21.20 -2.09
C ASN A 82 -2.37 22.23 -1.14
N ASN A 83 -2.32 21.97 0.17
CA ASN A 83 -2.10 23.04 1.17
C ASN A 83 -0.65 23.19 1.63
N LYS A 84 0.02 22.06 1.93
CA LYS A 84 1.40 22.02 2.45
C LYS A 84 2.10 20.75 1.95
N ALA A 85 3.40 20.64 2.21
CA ALA A 85 4.13 19.39 2.02
C ALA A 85 3.62 18.32 3.00
N HIS A 86 3.61 17.07 2.56
CA HIS A 86 3.24 15.90 3.34
C HIS A 86 4.24 14.76 3.13
N ASN A 87 4.28 13.83 4.07
CA ASN A 87 4.99 12.58 3.93
C ASN A 87 4.02 11.48 3.45
N ILE A 88 4.27 10.95 2.26
CA ILE A 88 3.54 9.82 1.68
C ILE A 88 4.26 8.54 2.02
N ILE A 89 3.53 7.55 2.53
CA ILE A 89 4.05 6.23 2.88
C ILE A 89 3.26 5.17 2.11
N GLN A 90 3.96 4.28 1.41
CA GLN A 90 3.39 3.12 0.73
C GLN A 90 3.99 1.83 1.32
N PRO A 91 3.29 1.15 2.25
CA PRO A 91 3.73 -0.12 2.78
C PRO A 91 3.27 -1.29 1.90
N TRP A 92 4.15 -2.28 1.75
CA TRP A 92 3.82 -3.60 1.23
C TRP A 92 4.17 -4.65 2.28
N HIS A 93 3.16 -5.06 3.04
CA HIS A 93 3.24 -6.08 4.08
C HIS A 93 3.30 -7.47 3.45
N LEU A 94 4.24 -8.28 3.91
CA LEU A 94 4.46 -9.63 3.43
C LEU A 94 4.06 -10.66 4.49
N HIS A 95 3.75 -11.87 4.05
CA HIS A 95 3.56 -12.99 4.96
C HIS A 95 4.93 -13.37 5.60
N PRO A 96 4.98 -13.81 6.88
CA PRO A 96 6.25 -14.12 7.56
C PRO A 96 7.11 -15.17 6.85
N GLU A 97 6.50 -16.06 6.08
CA GLU A 97 7.18 -17.11 5.33
C GLU A 97 7.62 -16.69 3.91
N VAL A 98 7.49 -15.40 3.55
CA VAL A 98 7.98 -14.87 2.28
C VAL A 98 9.44 -14.49 2.40
N GLU A 99 10.28 -15.15 1.61
CA GLU A 99 11.67 -14.78 1.39
C GLU A 99 11.76 -13.62 0.39
N ILE A 100 12.65 -12.66 0.68
CA ILE A 100 12.79 -11.42 -0.09
C ILE A 100 14.19 -11.38 -0.68
N ASN A 101 14.27 -11.39 -2.00
CA ASN A 101 15.52 -11.21 -2.73
C ASN A 101 15.48 -9.83 -3.39
N LYS A 102 16.29 -8.89 -2.90
CA LYS A 102 16.40 -7.55 -3.48
C LYS A 102 17.16 -7.64 -4.81
N ILE A 103 16.52 -7.23 -5.90
CA ILE A 103 17.15 -7.15 -7.23
C ILE A 103 17.86 -5.80 -7.37
N ASN A 104 17.18 -4.71 -7.00
CA ASN A 104 17.71 -3.35 -6.90
C ASN A 104 16.85 -2.54 -5.91
N ASP A 105 17.04 -1.22 -5.82
CA ASP A 105 16.35 -0.36 -4.85
C ASP A 105 14.82 -0.33 -5.00
N HIS A 106 14.31 -0.68 -6.18
CA HIS A 106 12.89 -0.60 -6.52
C HIS A 106 12.29 -1.93 -7.00
N GLN A 107 13.05 -3.02 -6.96
CA GLN A 107 12.59 -4.33 -7.43
C GLN A 107 12.98 -5.44 -6.46
N TYR A 108 12.01 -6.28 -6.14
CA TYR A 108 12.17 -7.41 -5.22
C TYR A 108 11.54 -8.66 -5.82
N LEU A 109 12.23 -9.78 -5.67
CA LEU A 109 11.71 -11.11 -5.96
C LEU A 109 11.28 -11.77 -4.64
N LEU A 110 10.00 -12.11 -4.55
CA LEU A 110 9.33 -12.65 -3.39
C LEU A 110 9.02 -14.13 -3.61
N LYS A 111 9.45 -14.99 -2.68
CA LYS A 111 9.25 -16.44 -2.77
C LYS A 111 8.59 -16.94 -1.50
N HIS A 112 7.60 -17.82 -1.66
CA HIS A 112 6.99 -18.52 -0.54
C HIS A 112 7.43 -19.98 -0.58
N LYS A 113 7.93 -20.53 0.53
CA LYS A 113 8.48 -21.91 0.58
C LYS A 113 7.50 -22.99 0.09
N ASN A 114 6.19 -22.75 0.26
CA ASN A 114 5.12 -23.67 -0.15
C ASN A 114 4.54 -23.39 -1.55
N SER A 115 5.18 -22.56 -2.37
CA SER A 115 4.71 -22.20 -3.71
C SER A 115 5.83 -22.41 -4.74
N PRO A 116 5.55 -23.08 -5.89
CA PRO A 116 6.50 -23.12 -6.99
C PRO A 116 6.59 -21.78 -7.73
N ARG A 117 5.58 -20.92 -7.57
CA ARG A 117 5.51 -19.58 -8.18
C ARG A 117 6.18 -18.55 -7.28
N SER A 118 6.73 -17.53 -7.91
CA SER A 118 7.30 -16.37 -7.22
C SER A 118 6.65 -15.08 -7.72
N VAL A 119 6.86 -14.00 -6.98
CA VAL A 119 6.28 -12.70 -7.32
C VAL A 119 7.40 -11.68 -7.44
N LYS A 120 7.50 -11.04 -8.60
CA LYS A 120 8.36 -9.87 -8.78
C LYS A 120 7.53 -8.62 -8.56
N ILE A 121 7.89 -7.83 -7.55
CA ILE A 121 7.28 -6.53 -7.30
C ILE A 121 8.24 -5.42 -7.77
N SER A 122 7.76 -4.55 -8.65
CA SER A 122 8.46 -3.37 -9.16
C SER A 122 7.76 -2.12 -8.66
N LEU A 123 8.51 -1.23 -8.03
CA LEU A 123 8.01 -0.08 -7.30
C LEU A 123 8.46 1.23 -7.96
N ASP A 124 7.69 2.30 -7.79
CA ASP A 124 7.98 3.60 -8.40
C ASP A 124 9.27 4.23 -7.83
N SER A 125 10.19 4.65 -8.70
CA SER A 125 11.45 5.27 -8.29
C SER A 125 11.29 6.64 -7.62
N LYS A 126 10.09 7.23 -7.63
CA LYS A 126 9.79 8.43 -6.84
C LYS A 126 9.88 8.21 -5.34
N LEU A 127 9.77 6.97 -4.86
CA LEU A 127 9.82 6.65 -3.43
C LEU A 127 11.17 6.03 -3.06
N SER A 128 11.66 6.38 -1.88
CA SER A 128 12.76 5.66 -1.24
C SER A 128 12.21 4.47 -0.46
N PHE A 129 12.75 3.27 -0.69
CA PHE A 129 12.29 2.04 -0.06
C PHE A 129 13.27 1.50 0.97
N GLN A 130 12.72 0.96 2.06
CA GLN A 130 13.45 0.22 3.09
C GLN A 130 12.65 -1.01 3.52
N LEU A 131 13.34 -2.04 4.00
CA LEU A 131 12.72 -3.20 4.63
C LEU A 131 12.59 -2.94 6.14
N VAL A 132 11.37 -3.09 6.67
CA VAL A 132 11.09 -2.97 8.11
C VAL A 132 10.61 -4.30 8.64
N TYR A 133 11.25 -4.83 9.68
CA TYR A 133 10.92 -6.12 10.28
C TYR A 133 10.60 -5.97 11.78
N GLY A 134 9.41 -6.39 12.21
CA GLY A 134 9.08 -6.50 13.64
C GLY A 134 9.28 -5.24 14.48
N GLN A 135 9.17 -4.04 13.90
CA GLN A 135 9.45 -2.77 14.57
C GLN A 135 8.40 -2.47 15.64
N LEU A 136 8.83 -2.09 16.84
CA LEU A 136 7.93 -1.79 17.96
C LEU A 136 7.49 -0.32 18.01
N GLU A 137 8.40 0.62 17.72
CA GLU A 137 8.12 2.06 17.85
C GLU A 137 8.61 2.87 16.63
N PRO A 138 7.69 3.46 15.84
CA PRO A 138 6.26 3.12 15.76
C PRO A 138 6.06 1.67 15.31
N ILE A 139 4.93 1.05 15.68
CA ILE A 139 4.67 -0.36 15.34
C ILE A 139 4.54 -0.58 13.83
N LEU A 140 5.34 -1.48 13.25
CA LEU A 140 5.28 -1.85 11.83
C LEU A 140 5.94 -3.23 11.58
N GLY A 141 5.46 -3.99 10.60
CA GLY A 141 6.02 -5.32 10.31
C GLY A 141 5.59 -6.38 11.31
N TRP A 142 4.28 -6.48 11.52
CA TRP A 142 3.66 -7.52 12.33
C TRP A 142 2.55 -8.18 11.55
N TYR A 143 2.41 -9.49 11.73
CA TYR A 143 1.35 -10.33 11.17
C TYR A 143 0.59 -11.00 12.32
N SER A 144 -0.72 -11.22 12.14
CA SER A 144 -1.55 -11.89 13.14
C SER A 144 -2.25 -13.08 12.51
N THR A 145 -1.83 -14.28 12.86
CA THR A 145 -2.40 -15.55 12.38
C THR A 145 -3.73 -15.88 13.05
N SER A 146 -3.93 -15.41 14.29
CA SER A 146 -5.12 -15.69 15.11
C SER A 146 -5.21 -14.69 16.25
N PHE A 147 -6.36 -14.66 16.94
CA PHE A 147 -6.62 -13.76 18.06
C PHE A 147 -5.52 -13.87 19.14
N LEU A 148 -5.03 -12.72 19.61
CA LEU A 148 -3.93 -12.57 20.59
C LEU A 148 -2.57 -13.13 20.17
N LYS A 149 -2.41 -13.60 18.93
CA LYS A 149 -1.10 -13.96 18.38
C LYS A 149 -0.65 -12.93 17.37
N LYS A 150 0.59 -12.46 17.55
CA LYS A 150 1.31 -11.66 16.56
C LYS A 150 2.71 -12.22 16.40
N GLU A 151 3.21 -12.20 15.18
CA GLU A 151 4.58 -12.54 14.86
C GLU A 151 5.19 -11.45 13.98
N PRO A 152 6.50 -11.22 14.08
CA PRO A 152 7.17 -10.23 13.25
C PRO A 152 7.14 -10.68 11.78
N THR A 153 6.96 -9.73 10.88
CA THR A 153 7.07 -9.91 9.43
C THR A 153 7.76 -8.71 8.80
N THR A 154 8.08 -8.82 7.52
CA THR A 154 8.72 -7.73 6.76
C THR A 154 7.69 -6.89 6.01
N VAL A 155 7.94 -5.58 5.99
CA VAL A 155 7.26 -4.59 5.15
C VAL A 155 8.27 -3.95 4.22
N ILE A 156 7.98 -3.91 2.92
CA ILE A 156 8.70 -3.03 1.99
C ILE A 156 8.03 -1.65 2.09
N LYS A 157 8.68 -0.72 2.79
CA LYS A 157 8.12 0.60 3.11
C LYS A 157 8.71 1.65 2.17
N GLY A 158 7.88 2.18 1.27
CA GLY A 158 8.19 3.36 0.46
C GLY A 158 7.88 4.65 1.20
N SER A 159 8.68 5.69 0.99
CA SER A 159 8.42 7.03 1.51
C SER A 159 8.78 8.12 0.50
N LEU A 160 7.99 9.19 0.47
CA LEU A 160 8.17 10.36 -0.39
C LEU A 160 7.69 11.62 0.35
N ASN A 161 8.55 12.64 0.42
CA ASN A 161 8.15 13.97 0.84
C ASN A 161 7.65 14.77 -0.36
N THR A 162 6.42 15.28 -0.28
CA THR A 162 5.83 16.08 -1.35
C THR A 162 6.25 17.54 -1.25
N LYS A 163 6.00 18.30 -2.32
CA LYS A 163 6.02 19.77 -2.28
C LYS A 163 4.64 20.30 -1.89
N LYS A 164 4.57 21.60 -1.60
CA LYS A 164 3.28 22.30 -1.50
C LYS A 164 2.61 22.29 -2.88
N THR A 165 1.34 21.91 -2.93
CA THR A 165 0.53 21.84 -4.14
C THR A 165 1.15 20.94 -5.23
N GLN A 166 0.84 19.64 -5.20
CA GLN A 166 1.42 18.66 -6.09
C GLN A 166 0.42 17.54 -6.38
N GLU A 167 0.41 17.07 -7.63
CA GLU A 167 -0.19 15.78 -7.98
C GLU A 167 0.93 14.75 -8.18
N ILE A 168 0.78 13.58 -7.55
CA ILE A 168 1.73 12.47 -7.63
C ILE A 168 0.99 11.25 -8.17
N ASN A 169 1.58 10.60 -9.16
CA ASN A 169 1.20 9.26 -9.60
C ASN A 169 2.33 8.30 -9.24
N ILE A 170 1.99 7.27 -8.46
CA ILE A 170 2.88 6.19 -8.05
C ILE A 170 2.44 4.92 -8.77
N TYR A 171 3.36 4.29 -9.49
CA TYR A 171 3.10 3.05 -10.21
C TYR A 171 3.72 1.86 -9.49
N THR A 172 2.99 0.76 -9.39
CA THR A 172 3.49 -0.51 -8.87
C THR A 172 3.06 -1.64 -9.78
N THR A 173 4.00 -2.50 -10.13
CA THR A 173 3.72 -3.71 -10.90
C THR A 173 4.00 -4.93 -10.02
N ILE A 174 3.07 -5.86 -9.97
CA ILE A 174 3.21 -7.16 -9.31
C ILE A 174 3.07 -8.23 -10.38
N GLU A 175 4.16 -8.90 -10.74
CA GLU A 175 4.19 -9.96 -11.75
C GLU A 175 4.29 -11.32 -11.06
N ILE A 176 3.38 -12.23 -11.37
CA ILE A 176 3.44 -13.63 -10.91
C ILE A 176 4.25 -14.41 -11.93
N ILE A 177 5.37 -15.01 -11.50
CA ILE A 177 6.30 -15.77 -12.34
C ILE A 177 6.41 -17.23 -11.88
#